data_AF-D4JXG3-F1
#
_entry.id   AF-D4JXG3-F1
#
_cell.length_a   1.000
_cell.length_b   1.000
_cell.length_c   1.000
_cell.angle_alpha   90.00
_cell.angle_beta   90.00
_cell.angle_gamma   90.00
#
_symmetry.space_group_name_H-M   'P 1'
#
loop_
_entity.id
_entity.type
_entity.pdbx_description
1 polymer ?
#
loop_
_entity_poly.entity_id
_entity_poly.type
_entity_poly.pdbx_seq_one_letter_code
_entity_poly.pdbx_strand_id
1 'polypeptide(L)'
;MALKKFARRDVILPAAVFLLTFAAALFSLRLLSLNQEKDERLRAVYAAESTISRVSSQLNRYLAESNFIKKYIEAGHVLREEEFAGISGNMRDGSSVIKTHELAKDGVVSQVYPVAGNEAAIGLDVLHNPARKKEANLARNSGMYTIAGPFELVQGGTGALLFDPIYTYSKKGERSFWGFSILVLQWDNFMEEVELDKMEDAGYRYQIWKKDTYTGEKIVIAESEEDFPGNALEVACSVPNDTWYFEIIPKAGWFSDQQLSLDIAIAAIIGMMAAYACWELMNRHRKDLQHEAALEKSAQEARAANEAKTRFLFNMSHDIRTPMNAIIGFSELLEKHIDEKDRVLDYTEKIRSSSAFLLSLINYVLEMARIESGKAVLKEETGDLCADADALGRLRALCPAEKADLHLPYGYRTSLYCERPHQSAGDLVECHQQRHQVYARGRTYCGVGEGTAGGGAEDGPLYLYRSGRRHRHERGVSAPYLRGVHP
;
A
#
# COMPACT_ATOMS: atom_id res chain seq x y z
N MET A 1 -19.09 -28.80 -1.97
CA MET A 1 -17.85 -28.57 -1.20
C MET A 1 -16.81 -27.73 -1.98
N ALA A 2 -16.71 -27.84 -3.31
CA ALA A 2 -15.76 -27.08 -4.14
C ALA A 2 -15.98 -25.54 -4.16
N LEU A 3 -17.23 -25.07 -4.21
CA LEU A 3 -17.58 -23.63 -4.27
C LEU A 3 -17.07 -22.80 -3.07
N LYS A 4 -17.11 -23.35 -1.84
CA LYS A 4 -16.55 -22.68 -0.64
C LYS A 4 -15.02 -22.56 -0.68
N LYS A 5 -14.34 -23.48 -1.37
CA LYS A 5 -12.88 -23.49 -1.51
C LYS A 5 -12.40 -22.42 -2.50
N PHE A 6 -13.17 -22.17 -3.56
CA PHE A 6 -12.92 -21.12 -4.53
C PHE A 6 -13.17 -19.71 -3.97
N ALA A 7 -14.31 -19.48 -3.31
CA ALA A 7 -14.62 -18.18 -2.71
C ALA A 7 -13.60 -17.73 -1.64
N ARG A 8 -13.02 -18.68 -0.90
CA ARG A 8 -11.91 -18.39 0.03
C ARG A 8 -10.63 -17.98 -0.70
N ARG A 9 -10.29 -18.64 -1.81
CA ARG A 9 -9.05 -18.37 -2.56
C ARG A 9 -9.06 -16.97 -3.19
N ASP A 10 -10.24 -16.49 -3.60
CA ASP A 10 -10.43 -15.18 -4.24
C ASP A 10 -10.19 -13.99 -3.29
N VAL A 11 -10.29 -14.19 -1.99
CA VAL A 11 -10.01 -13.17 -0.97
C VAL A 11 -8.64 -13.40 -0.31
N ILE A 12 -8.25 -14.66 -0.15
CA ILE A 12 -6.97 -15.01 0.48
C ILE A 12 -5.78 -14.59 -0.38
N LEU A 13 -5.85 -14.73 -1.71
CA LEU A 13 -4.70 -14.39 -2.57
C LEU A 13 -4.42 -12.88 -2.58
N PRO A 14 -5.40 -11.97 -2.81
CA PRO A 14 -5.16 -10.54 -2.71
C PRO A 14 -4.72 -10.11 -1.31
N ALA A 15 -5.27 -10.70 -0.25
CA ALA A 15 -4.84 -10.42 1.12
C ALA A 15 -3.40 -10.88 1.39
N ALA A 16 -2.97 -12.02 0.85
CA ALA A 16 -1.59 -12.47 0.94
C ALA A 16 -0.64 -11.55 0.16
N VAL A 17 -1.05 -11.11 -1.03
CA VAL A 17 -0.29 -10.12 -1.83
C VAL A 17 -0.16 -8.81 -1.07
N PHE A 18 -1.24 -8.31 -0.45
CA PHE A 18 -1.21 -7.13 0.41
C PHE A 18 -0.15 -7.30 1.51
N LEU A 19 -0.21 -8.38 2.30
CA LEU A 19 0.69 -8.58 3.42
C LEU A 19 2.16 -8.69 2.99
N LEU A 20 2.45 -9.42 1.91
CA LEU A 20 3.81 -9.60 1.40
C LEU A 20 4.38 -8.29 0.85
N THR A 21 3.60 -7.56 0.06
CA THR A 21 4.05 -6.28 -0.54
C THR A 21 4.14 -5.17 0.49
N PHE A 22 3.20 -5.11 1.45
CA PHE A 22 3.26 -4.21 2.59
C PHE A 22 4.52 -4.47 3.43
N ALA A 23 4.79 -5.72 3.80
CA ALA A 23 5.96 -6.07 4.60
C ALA A 23 7.27 -5.76 3.86
N ALA A 24 7.34 -6.08 2.56
CA ALA A 24 8.52 -5.76 1.74
C ALA A 24 8.72 -4.24 1.59
N ALA A 25 7.65 -3.48 1.30
CA ALA A 25 7.72 -2.03 1.17
C ALA A 25 8.11 -1.36 2.49
N LEU A 26 7.50 -1.78 3.61
CA LEU A 26 7.84 -1.28 4.95
C LEU A 26 9.30 -1.59 5.30
N PHE A 27 9.79 -2.79 4.99
CA PHE A 27 11.18 -3.17 5.20
C PHE A 27 12.14 -2.30 4.36
N SER A 28 11.85 -2.09 3.08
CA SER A 28 12.65 -1.24 2.20
C SER A 28 12.65 0.23 2.65
N LEU A 29 11.50 0.78 3.03
CA LEU A 29 11.39 2.14 3.56
C LEU A 29 12.15 2.28 4.88
N ARG A 30 12.04 1.28 5.77
CA ARG A 30 12.80 1.28 7.02
C ARG A 30 14.31 1.22 6.79
N LEU A 31 14.78 0.44 5.81
CA LEU A 31 16.19 0.44 5.42
C LEU A 31 16.64 1.80 4.89
N LEU A 32 15.80 2.47 4.10
CA LEU A 32 16.09 3.81 3.59
C LEU A 32 16.17 4.83 4.74
N SER A 33 15.19 4.83 5.65
CA SER A 33 15.18 5.69 6.84
C SER A 33 16.41 5.45 7.73
N LEU A 34 16.80 4.18 7.95
CA LEU A 34 18.01 3.85 8.69
C LEU A 34 19.30 4.33 7.99
N ASN A 35 19.34 4.32 6.66
CA ASN A 35 20.47 4.87 5.92
C ASN A 35 20.52 6.39 6.00
N GLN A 36 19.37 7.06 5.89
CA GLN A 36 19.28 8.51 6.10
C GLN A 36 19.76 8.92 7.50
N GLU A 37 19.37 8.17 8.54
CA GLU A 37 19.85 8.41 9.90
C GLU A 37 21.37 8.26 10.01
N LYS A 38 21.94 7.24 9.37
CA LYS A 38 23.40 7.05 9.32
C LYS A 38 24.10 8.21 8.61
N ASP A 39 23.55 8.68 7.49
CA ASP A 39 24.11 9.80 6.73
C ASP A 39 24.07 11.10 7.56
N GLU A 40 22.98 11.37 8.27
CA GLU A 40 22.87 12.53 9.17
C GLU A 40 23.85 12.43 10.35
N ARG A 41 23.98 11.26 10.97
CA ARG A 41 25.00 11.04 12.02
C ARG A 41 26.42 11.27 11.48
N LEU A 42 26.71 10.79 10.27
CA LEU A 42 28.02 10.98 9.65
C LEU A 42 28.29 12.47 9.35
N ARG A 43 27.30 13.22 8.85
CA ARG A 43 27.41 14.67 8.67
C ARG A 43 27.66 15.39 9.99
N ALA A 44 26.98 14.98 11.06
CA ALA A 44 27.19 15.53 12.40
C ALA A 44 28.61 15.25 12.92
N VAL A 45 29.14 14.03 12.71
CA VAL A 45 30.55 13.69 13.03
C VAL A 45 31.49 14.65 12.27
N TYR A 46 31.33 14.78 10.95
CA TYR A 46 32.21 15.65 10.17
C TYR A 46 32.11 17.13 10.55
N ALA A 47 30.91 17.61 10.90
CA ALA A 47 30.72 18.95 11.42
C ALA A 47 31.48 19.14 12.74
N ALA A 48 31.33 18.21 13.69
CA ALA A 48 32.06 18.22 14.96
C ALA A 48 33.57 18.14 14.75
N GLU A 49 34.07 17.22 13.92
CA GLU A 49 35.50 17.09 13.61
C GLU A 49 36.07 18.35 12.94
N SER A 50 35.32 18.99 12.06
CA SER A 50 35.73 20.25 11.42
C SER A 50 35.90 21.37 12.45
N THR A 51 34.93 21.51 13.37
CA THR A 51 34.98 22.50 14.45
C THR A 51 36.12 22.17 15.42
N ILE A 52 36.28 20.91 15.83
CA ILE A 52 37.39 20.44 16.67
C ILE A 52 38.74 20.75 16.02
N SER A 53 38.87 20.53 14.71
CA SER A 53 40.08 20.82 13.96
C SER A 53 40.39 22.31 13.97
N ARG A 54 39.36 23.17 13.87
CA ARG A 54 39.50 24.62 13.95
C ARG A 54 39.93 25.07 15.34
N VAL A 55 39.27 24.58 16.39
CA VAL A 55 39.66 24.80 17.80
C VAL A 55 41.12 24.40 18.02
N SER A 56 41.50 23.19 17.58
CA SER A 56 42.86 22.69 17.71
C SER A 56 43.87 23.53 16.93
N SER A 57 43.53 23.97 15.71
CA SER A 57 44.37 24.84 14.91
C SER A 57 44.60 26.20 15.58
N GLN A 58 43.55 26.78 16.16
CA GLN A 58 43.65 28.06 16.87
C GLN A 58 44.50 27.93 18.14
N LEU A 59 44.27 26.89 18.95
CA LEU A 59 45.10 26.62 20.12
C LEU A 59 46.56 26.40 19.76
N ASN A 60 46.85 25.66 18.69
CA ASN A 60 48.22 25.45 18.20
C ASN A 60 48.89 26.76 17.75
N ARG A 61 48.12 27.70 17.19
CA ARG A 61 48.62 29.05 16.85
C ARG A 61 49.07 29.80 18.09
N TYR A 62 48.23 29.86 19.13
CA TYR A 62 48.57 30.52 20.41
C TYR A 62 49.77 29.84 21.10
N LEU A 63 49.86 28.52 21.03
CA LEU A 63 51.00 27.78 21.56
C LEU A 63 52.30 28.07 20.81
N ALA A 64 52.25 28.39 19.52
CA ALA A 64 53.44 28.79 18.78
C ALA A 64 54.05 30.09 19.33
N GLU A 65 53.20 31.04 19.77
CA GLU A 65 53.63 32.29 20.40
C GLU A 65 54.28 32.03 21.76
N SER A 66 53.62 31.25 22.62
CA SER A 66 54.20 30.85 23.92
C SER A 66 55.52 30.07 23.75
N ASN A 67 55.59 29.19 22.74
CA ASN A 67 56.78 28.42 22.47
C ASN A 67 58.00 29.28 22.12
N PHE A 68 57.82 30.46 21.52
CA PHE A 68 58.94 31.36 21.27
C PHE A 68 59.58 31.82 22.58
N ILE A 69 58.78 32.34 23.51
CA ILE A 69 59.24 32.82 24.83
C ILE A 69 59.89 31.68 25.60
N LYS A 70 59.24 30.51 25.60
CA LYS A 70 59.76 29.28 26.19
C LYS A 70 61.14 28.95 25.63
N LYS A 71 61.28 28.81 24.30
CA LYS A 71 62.56 28.44 23.67
C LYS A 71 63.66 29.47 23.89
N TYR A 72 63.32 30.75 23.93
CA TYR A 72 64.26 31.82 24.26
C TYR A 72 64.86 31.66 25.65
N ILE A 73 64.02 31.36 26.66
CA ILE A 73 64.46 31.15 28.04
C ILE A 73 65.17 29.80 28.21
N GLU A 74 64.70 28.74 27.53
CA GLU A 74 65.35 27.42 27.53
C GLU A 74 66.78 27.46 26.97
N ALA A 75 67.07 28.39 26.05
CA ALA A 75 68.39 28.66 25.51
C ALA A 75 69.33 29.40 26.49
N GLY A 76 68.83 29.79 27.66
CA GLY A 76 69.59 30.46 28.71
C GLY A 76 69.60 31.99 28.63
N HIS A 77 68.77 32.58 27.77
CA HIS A 77 68.60 34.03 27.71
C HIS A 77 67.71 34.53 28.85
N VAL A 78 68.05 35.69 29.40
CA VAL A 78 67.23 36.38 30.41
C VAL A 78 66.37 37.40 29.69
N LEU A 79 65.05 37.22 29.76
CA LEU A 79 64.10 38.12 29.14
C LEU A 79 63.78 39.30 30.06
N ARG A 80 64.31 40.48 29.73
CA ARG A 80 64.03 41.72 30.49
C ARG A 80 62.64 42.25 30.15
N GLU A 81 62.10 43.11 31.00
CA GLU A 81 60.74 43.65 30.88
C GLU A 81 60.48 44.35 29.54
N GLU A 82 61.43 45.17 29.06
CA GLU A 82 61.32 45.83 27.75
C GLU A 82 61.34 44.85 26.58
N GLU A 83 62.13 43.77 26.69
CA GLU A 83 62.24 42.73 25.66
C GLU A 83 60.98 41.86 25.64
N PHE A 84 60.45 41.50 26.80
CA PHE A 84 59.17 40.80 26.93
C PHE A 84 58.03 41.65 26.36
N ALA A 85 57.93 42.92 26.76
CA ALA A 85 56.92 43.83 26.24
C ALA A 85 57.02 44.02 24.72
N GLY A 86 58.25 44.12 24.18
CA GLY A 86 58.49 44.23 22.74
C GLY A 86 58.10 42.96 21.98
N ILE A 87 58.44 41.78 22.49
CA ILE A 87 58.08 40.50 21.88
C ILE A 87 56.56 40.27 21.96
N SER A 88 55.96 40.41 23.14
CA SER A 88 54.52 40.24 23.35
C SER A 88 53.69 41.28 22.58
N GLY A 89 54.18 42.51 22.41
CA GLY A 89 53.53 43.53 21.59
C GLY A 89 53.44 43.15 20.12
N ASN A 90 54.46 42.48 19.59
CA ASN A 90 54.50 42.00 18.20
C ASN A 90 53.74 40.69 17.98
N MET A 91 53.43 39.96 19.05
CA MET A 91 52.66 38.70 19.04
C MET A 91 51.16 38.90 19.26
N ARG A 92 50.67 40.14 19.29
CA ARG A 92 49.22 40.36 19.42
C ARG A 92 48.49 39.77 18.22
N ASP A 93 47.44 39.02 18.51
CA ASP A 93 46.48 38.60 17.49
C ASP A 93 45.68 39.80 16.98
N GLY A 94 45.24 39.72 15.72
CA GLY A 94 44.32 40.71 15.15
C GLY A 94 42.91 40.63 15.74
N SER A 95 42.56 39.50 16.35
CA SER A 95 41.25 39.15 16.89
C SER A 95 41.05 39.46 18.37
N SER A 96 42.09 39.92 19.09
CA SER A 96 42.04 40.23 20.53
C SER A 96 41.60 39.05 21.41
N VAL A 97 41.90 37.81 21.02
CA VAL A 97 41.64 36.61 21.83
C VAL A 97 42.66 36.52 22.95
N ILE A 98 43.94 36.75 22.67
CA ILE A 98 44.96 36.87 23.70
C ILE A 98 44.89 38.26 24.33
N LYS A 99 44.30 38.34 25.52
CA LYS A 99 44.21 39.59 26.30
C LYS A 99 45.54 39.93 26.96
N THR A 100 46.27 38.93 27.45
CA THR A 100 47.50 39.17 28.22
C THR A 100 48.50 38.02 28.09
N HIS A 101 49.77 38.38 28.00
CA HIS A 101 50.90 37.48 28.18
C HIS A 101 51.44 37.66 29.59
N GLU A 102 51.59 36.59 30.35
CA GLU A 102 52.19 36.60 31.69
C GLU A 102 53.41 35.67 31.73
N LEU A 103 54.46 36.08 32.41
CA LEU A 103 55.66 35.28 32.64
C LEU A 103 55.82 35.02 34.14
N ALA A 104 55.65 33.77 34.56
CA ALA A 104 55.64 33.38 35.96
C ALA A 104 56.90 32.60 36.35
N LYS A 105 57.91 33.30 36.87
CA LYS A 105 59.15 32.67 37.35
C LYS A 105 58.91 31.95 38.68
N ASP A 106 59.37 30.70 38.79
CA ASP A 106 59.13 29.83 39.95
C ASP A 106 57.62 29.66 40.29
N GLY A 107 56.74 29.90 39.32
CA GLY A 107 55.28 29.89 39.51
C GLY A 107 54.69 31.20 40.04
N VAL A 108 55.49 32.25 40.24
CA VAL A 108 55.02 33.58 40.64
C VAL A 108 55.06 34.51 39.42
N VAL A 109 53.92 35.10 39.06
CA VAL A 109 53.82 36.05 37.94
C VAL A 109 54.78 37.21 38.17
N SER A 110 55.76 37.34 37.28
CA SER A 110 56.87 38.30 37.40
C SER A 110 56.80 39.42 36.37
N GLN A 111 56.24 39.17 35.19
CA GLN A 111 56.04 40.15 34.12
C GLN A 111 54.68 39.91 33.46
N VAL A 112 54.01 40.98 33.03
CA VAL A 112 52.72 40.93 32.34
C VAL A 112 52.68 41.94 31.20
N TYR A 113 52.02 41.61 30.10
CA TYR A 113 51.86 42.52 28.97
C TYR A 113 50.47 42.35 28.31
N PRO A 114 49.72 43.44 28.07
CA PRO A 114 50.00 44.81 28.47
C PRO A 114 49.91 44.99 29.99
N VAL A 115 50.72 45.88 30.58
CA VAL A 115 50.71 46.12 32.03
C VAL A 115 49.42 46.82 32.46
N ALA A 116 48.98 47.81 31.68
CA ALA A 116 47.79 48.60 31.98
C ALA A 116 46.54 47.71 32.11
N GLY A 117 45.92 47.71 33.29
CA GLY A 117 44.73 46.92 33.62
C GLY A 117 45.01 45.47 34.06
N ASN A 118 46.27 45.04 34.07
CA ASN A 118 46.69 43.69 34.48
C ASN A 118 47.68 43.71 35.65
N GLU A 119 47.89 44.85 36.31
CA GLU A 119 48.87 45.04 37.39
C GLU A 119 48.61 44.10 38.57
N ALA A 120 47.34 43.78 38.85
CA ALA A 120 46.92 42.89 39.92
C ALA A 120 47.36 41.43 39.73
N ALA A 121 47.77 41.03 38.52
CA ALA A 121 48.30 39.70 38.27
C ALA A 121 49.77 39.56 38.72
N ILE A 122 50.54 40.66 38.77
CA ILE A 122 51.95 40.64 39.18
C ILE A 122 52.06 40.20 40.65
N GLY A 123 52.93 39.23 40.93
CA GLY A 123 53.14 38.64 42.25
C GLY A 123 52.18 37.50 42.60
N LEU A 124 51.25 37.15 41.72
CA LEU A 124 50.33 36.04 41.94
C LEU A 124 51.08 34.70 41.82
N ASP A 125 51.02 33.88 42.87
CA ASP A 125 51.55 32.51 42.87
C ASP A 125 50.51 31.53 42.29
N VAL A 126 50.73 31.11 41.05
CA VAL A 126 49.79 30.22 40.34
C VAL A 126 49.88 28.76 40.80
N LEU A 127 50.99 28.35 41.45
CA LEU A 127 51.17 26.99 41.96
C LEU A 127 50.44 26.75 43.27
N HIS A 128 50.18 27.82 44.05
CA HIS A 128 49.49 27.75 45.33
C HIS A 128 48.09 28.38 45.33
N ASN A 129 47.75 29.18 44.31
CA ASN A 129 46.42 29.79 44.19
C ASN A 129 45.31 28.73 44.14
N PRO A 130 44.26 28.81 44.97
CA PRO A 130 43.25 27.75 45.07
C PRO A 130 42.48 27.49 43.76
N ALA A 131 42.30 28.49 42.91
CA ALA A 131 41.59 28.38 41.63
C ALA A 131 42.50 27.88 40.49
N ARG A 132 43.81 28.18 40.53
CA ARG A 132 44.75 27.92 39.42
C ARG A 132 45.72 26.76 39.68
N LYS A 133 45.92 26.39 40.95
CA LYS A 133 46.97 25.43 41.36
C LYS A 133 46.83 24.08 40.68
N LYS A 134 45.62 23.60 40.42
CA LYS A 134 45.40 22.25 39.92
C LYS A 134 46.00 22.08 38.53
N GLU A 135 45.58 22.91 37.60
CA GLU A 135 46.03 22.90 36.20
C GLU A 135 47.48 23.37 36.06
N ALA A 136 47.91 24.35 36.86
CA ALA A 136 49.31 24.79 36.87
C ALA A 136 50.26 23.67 37.36
N ASN A 137 49.91 22.96 38.44
CA ASN A 137 50.72 21.82 38.90
C ASN A 137 50.67 20.65 37.90
N LEU A 138 49.54 20.42 37.23
CA LEU A 138 49.44 19.41 36.18
C LEU A 138 50.39 19.72 35.02
N ALA A 139 50.38 20.96 34.51
CA ALA A 139 51.31 21.41 33.48
C ALA A 139 52.78 21.24 33.92
N ARG A 140 53.12 21.67 35.14
CA ARG A 140 54.48 21.53 35.69
C ARG A 140 54.93 20.07 35.81
N ASN A 141 54.02 19.16 36.18
CA ASN A 141 54.40 17.78 36.44
C ASN A 141 54.46 16.96 35.13
N SER A 142 53.57 17.24 34.17
CA SER A 142 53.56 16.54 32.87
C SER A 142 54.61 17.11 31.89
N GLY A 143 54.95 18.39 32.02
CA GLY A 143 55.81 19.09 31.06
C GLY A 143 55.12 19.49 29.77
N MET A 144 53.83 19.19 29.64
CA MET A 144 52.98 19.64 28.53
C MET A 144 52.17 20.86 28.99
N TYR A 145 51.75 21.70 28.04
CA TYR A 145 50.86 22.80 28.38
C TYR A 145 49.52 22.29 28.93
N THR A 146 48.81 23.12 29.70
CA THR A 146 47.46 22.82 30.20
C THR A 146 46.59 24.05 30.03
N ILE A 147 45.34 23.86 29.59
CA ILE A 147 44.34 24.93 29.51
C ILE A 147 43.44 24.82 30.74
N ALA A 148 43.27 25.93 31.42
CA ALA A 148 42.53 26.04 32.66
C ALA A 148 41.41 27.07 32.51
N GLY A 149 40.29 26.82 33.18
CA GLY A 149 39.11 27.69 33.12
C GLY A 149 37.90 27.03 32.45
N PRO A 150 36.84 27.82 32.17
CA PRO A 150 36.80 29.28 32.36
C PRO A 150 36.86 29.74 33.84
N PHE A 151 37.57 30.83 34.12
CA PHE A 151 37.70 31.44 35.44
C PHE A 151 37.31 32.92 35.41
N GLU A 152 36.85 33.44 36.55
CA GLU A 152 36.88 34.88 36.82
C GLU A 152 38.34 35.36 36.88
N LEU A 153 38.71 36.22 35.94
CA LEU A 153 40.05 36.79 35.86
C LEU A 153 40.24 37.80 36.99
N VAL A 154 41.45 37.85 37.56
CA VAL A 154 41.82 38.90 38.54
C VAL A 154 41.77 40.29 37.87
N GLN A 155 41.87 40.30 36.55
CA GLN A 155 41.82 41.47 35.67
C GLN A 155 40.38 41.78 35.17
N GLY A 156 39.37 41.11 35.72
CA GLY A 156 37.96 41.25 35.37
C GLY A 156 37.53 40.48 34.11
N GLY A 157 36.31 39.93 34.18
CA GLY A 157 35.68 39.13 33.13
C GLY A 157 36.04 37.65 33.20
N THR A 158 35.43 36.84 32.34
CA THR A 158 35.68 35.39 32.25
C THR A 158 36.77 35.09 31.23
N GLY A 159 37.72 34.23 31.58
CA GLY A 159 38.79 33.85 30.65
C GLY A 159 39.38 32.48 30.93
N ALA A 160 40.13 31.97 29.96
CA ALA A 160 40.91 30.75 30.10
C ALA A 160 42.40 31.07 30.20
N LEU A 161 43.12 30.28 30.98
CA LEU A 161 44.55 30.40 31.17
C LEU A 161 45.25 29.21 30.53
N LEU A 162 46.18 29.49 29.62
CA LEU A 162 47.04 28.47 29.05
C LEU A 162 48.37 28.50 29.80
N PHE A 163 48.66 27.45 30.57
CA PHE A 163 49.93 27.27 31.28
C PHE A 163 50.90 26.49 30.41
N ASP A 164 51.96 27.12 29.92
CA ASP A 164 53.06 26.45 29.20
C ASP A 164 54.32 26.41 30.09
N PRO A 165 54.72 25.23 30.58
CA PRO A 165 55.82 25.11 31.53
C PRO A 165 57.18 25.24 30.84
N ILE A 166 58.08 26.01 31.43
CA ILE A 166 59.44 26.28 30.94
C ILE A 166 60.43 25.55 31.84
N TYR A 167 61.38 24.84 31.24
CA TYR A 167 62.43 24.13 31.96
C TYR A 167 63.81 24.50 31.46
N THR A 168 64.69 24.84 32.38
CA THR A 168 66.11 25.03 32.06
C THR A 168 66.89 23.74 32.33
N TYR A 169 67.97 23.56 31.58
CA TYR A 169 68.85 22.41 31.73
C TYR A 169 70.19 22.84 32.32
N SER A 170 70.64 22.15 33.37
CA SER A 170 71.99 22.36 33.90
C SER A 170 73.05 21.91 32.88
N LYS A 171 74.31 22.31 33.08
CA LYS A 171 75.45 21.81 32.26
C LYS A 171 75.61 20.27 32.30
N LYS A 172 74.99 19.60 33.28
CA LYS A 172 74.95 18.13 33.42
C LYS A 172 73.70 17.50 32.78
N GLY A 173 72.82 18.29 32.16
CA GLY A 173 71.58 17.83 31.54
C GLY A 173 70.41 17.65 32.50
N GLU A 174 70.54 18.06 33.77
CA GLU A 174 69.45 17.96 34.75
C GLU A 174 68.38 19.01 34.44
N ARG A 175 67.14 18.55 34.29
CA ARG A 175 65.96 19.38 34.04
C ARG A 175 65.50 20.04 35.34
N SER A 176 65.43 21.37 35.36
CA SER A 176 64.85 22.14 36.47
C SER A 176 63.68 22.98 35.96
N PHE A 177 62.60 23.02 36.72
CA PHE A 177 61.48 23.91 36.43
C PHE A 177 61.94 25.36 36.61
N TRP A 178 61.71 26.20 35.59
CA TRP A 178 62.05 27.62 35.62
C TRP A 178 60.83 28.49 35.93
N GLY A 179 59.66 28.11 35.40
CA GLY A 179 58.45 28.93 35.49
C GLY A 179 57.44 28.58 34.39
N PHE A 180 56.47 29.46 34.18
CA PHE A 180 55.48 29.35 33.10
C PHE A 180 55.53 30.55 32.17
N SER A 181 55.30 30.30 30.89
CA SER A 181 54.69 31.25 29.98
C SER A 181 53.18 31.03 30.04
N ILE A 182 52.41 32.07 30.34
CA ILE A 182 50.96 31.99 30.52
C ILE A 182 50.28 32.91 29.51
N LEU A 183 49.31 32.38 28.77
CA LEU A 183 48.44 33.18 27.92
C LEU A 183 47.06 33.29 28.56
N VAL A 184 46.57 34.53 28.69
CA VAL A 184 45.21 34.83 29.16
C VAL A 184 44.32 35.02 27.94
N LEU A 185 43.46 34.04 27.70
CA LEU A 185 42.51 34.02 26.58
C LEU A 185 41.17 34.60 27.03
N GLN A 186 40.63 35.55 26.26
CA GLN A 186 39.25 36.02 26.42
C GLN A 186 38.30 34.98 25.85
N TRP A 187 37.43 34.48 26.71
CA TRP A 187 36.58 33.33 26.40
C TRP A 187 35.62 33.63 25.25
N ASP A 188 34.93 34.77 25.32
CA ASP A 188 33.91 35.14 24.34
C ASP A 188 34.53 35.36 22.95
N ASN A 189 35.65 36.10 22.88
CA ASN A 189 36.38 36.31 21.63
C ASN A 189 36.92 35.01 21.04
N PHE A 190 37.38 34.07 21.89
CA PHE A 190 37.82 32.75 21.44
C PHE A 190 36.67 31.99 20.78
N MET A 191 35.48 31.99 21.40
CA MET A 191 34.28 31.33 20.87
C MET A 191 33.82 31.94 19.55
N GLU A 192 33.90 33.26 19.40
CA GLU A 192 33.61 33.94 18.15
C GLU A 192 34.61 33.56 17.04
N GLU A 193 35.91 33.48 17.34
CA GLU A 193 36.93 33.12 16.34
C GLU A 193 36.85 31.66 15.86
N VAL A 194 36.39 30.73 16.70
CA VAL A 194 36.15 29.34 16.26
C VAL A 194 34.81 29.17 15.53
N GLU A 195 33.98 30.21 15.48
CA GLU A 195 32.70 30.28 14.78
C GLU A 195 31.76 29.12 15.16
N LEU A 196 31.52 28.93 16.46
CA LEU A 196 30.59 27.89 16.96
C LEU A 196 29.14 28.15 16.51
N ASP A 197 28.80 29.42 16.28
CA ASP A 197 27.53 29.89 15.73
C ASP A 197 27.17 29.23 14.38
N LYS A 198 28.18 28.93 13.54
CA LYS A 198 27.96 28.23 12.27
C LYS A 198 27.34 26.86 12.43
N MET A 199 27.52 26.20 13.57
CA MET A 199 26.88 24.91 13.84
C MET A 199 25.39 25.07 14.13
N GLU A 200 25.02 26.15 14.80
CA GLU A 200 23.62 26.49 15.04
C GLU A 200 22.90 26.88 13.75
N ASP A 201 23.57 27.64 12.89
CA ASP A 201 23.10 27.99 11.54
C ASP A 201 22.93 26.75 10.65
N ALA A 202 23.84 25.77 10.80
CA ALA A 202 23.73 24.48 10.13
C ALA A 202 22.62 23.57 10.72
N GLY A 203 21.87 24.04 11.71
CA GLY A 203 20.73 23.34 12.27
C GLY A 203 21.08 22.34 13.36
N TYR A 204 22.26 22.44 13.98
CA TYR A 204 22.66 21.60 15.10
C TYR A 204 22.54 22.33 16.44
N ARG A 205 22.38 21.55 17.50
CA ARG A 205 22.69 21.94 18.87
C ARG A 205 24.01 21.28 19.24
N TYR A 206 24.83 22.00 19.97
CA TYR A 206 26.10 21.47 20.47
C TYR A 206 26.29 21.75 21.95
N GLN A 207 27.09 20.92 22.58
CA GLN A 207 27.64 21.13 23.91
C GLN A 207 29.09 20.65 23.94
N ILE A 208 29.99 21.50 24.40
CA ILE A 208 31.39 21.18 24.67
C ILE A 208 31.52 21.08 26.18
N TRP A 209 32.12 20.00 26.67
CA TRP A 209 32.35 19.82 28.09
C TRP A 209 33.64 19.04 28.34
N LYS A 210 34.13 19.09 29.57
CA LYS A 210 35.24 18.26 30.04
C LYS A 210 34.87 17.57 31.34
N LYS A 211 35.57 16.48 31.63
CA LYS A 211 35.42 15.79 32.91
C LYS A 211 36.40 16.35 33.91
N ASP A 212 35.92 16.77 35.08
CA ASP A 212 36.81 17.14 36.17
C ASP A 212 37.67 15.93 36.57
N THR A 213 38.99 16.09 36.54
CA THR A 213 39.95 15.02 36.83
C THR A 213 39.89 14.46 38.26
N TYR A 214 39.28 15.18 39.21
CA TYR A 214 39.23 14.81 40.63
C TYR A 214 37.82 14.49 41.10
N THR A 215 36.82 15.31 40.75
CA THR A 215 35.42 15.06 41.12
C THR A 215 34.73 14.11 40.14
N GLY A 216 35.22 14.03 38.91
CA GLY A 216 34.59 13.28 37.83
C GLY A 216 33.33 13.94 37.27
N GLU A 217 32.99 15.15 37.72
CA GLU A 217 31.81 15.89 37.29
C GLU A 217 31.98 16.48 35.88
N LYS A 218 30.85 16.64 35.18
CA LYS A 218 30.78 17.26 33.85
C LYS A 218 30.86 18.78 34.02
N ILE A 219 31.91 19.39 33.47
CA ILE A 219 32.08 20.85 33.40
C ILE A 219 31.76 21.29 31.98
N VAL A 220 30.66 22.02 31.81
CA VAL A 220 30.27 22.59 30.52
C VAL A 220 31.20 23.76 30.19
N ILE A 221 31.75 23.71 28.97
CA ILE A 221 32.69 24.67 28.41
C ILE A 221 31.92 25.67 27.53
N ALA A 222 31.05 25.16 26.67
CA ALA A 222 30.19 25.96 25.79
C ALA A 222 28.95 25.15 25.43
N GLU A 223 27.80 25.80 25.25
CA GLU A 223 26.58 25.14 24.81
C GLU A 223 25.69 26.09 24.01
N SER A 224 24.94 25.54 23.06
CA SER A 224 23.96 26.29 22.26
C SER A 224 22.62 26.51 23.00
N GLU A 225 22.25 25.59 23.90
CA GLU A 225 21.00 25.64 24.70
C GLU A 225 21.25 24.98 26.06
N GLU A 226 20.61 25.47 27.14
CA GLU A 226 20.79 24.99 28.53
C GLU A 226 20.30 23.54 28.75
N ASP A 227 19.30 23.08 27.98
CA ASP A 227 18.73 21.73 28.10
C ASP A 227 19.19 20.83 26.94
N PHE A 228 20.31 20.15 27.15
CA PHE A 228 20.94 19.31 26.13
C PHE A 228 20.52 17.83 26.26
N PRO A 229 19.88 17.23 25.23
CA PRO A 229 19.33 15.88 25.33
C PRO A 229 20.41 14.79 25.34
N GLY A 230 20.22 13.77 26.20
CA GLY A 230 21.21 12.71 26.46
C GLY A 230 21.42 11.65 25.35
N ASN A 231 20.81 11.81 24.17
CA ASN A 231 21.03 10.95 23.00
C ASN A 231 21.94 11.60 21.95
N ALA A 232 22.72 12.61 22.35
CA ALA A 232 23.65 13.28 21.48
C ALA A 232 24.81 12.38 21.04
N LEU A 233 25.39 12.72 19.90
CA LEU A 233 26.60 12.09 19.40
C LEU A 233 27.80 12.75 20.07
N GLU A 234 28.61 11.96 20.76
CA GLU A 234 29.83 12.42 21.43
C GLU A 234 31.07 12.20 20.54
N VAL A 235 31.87 13.24 20.37
CA VAL A 235 33.18 13.21 19.70
C VAL A 235 34.24 13.72 20.66
N ALA A 236 35.22 12.87 20.99
CA ALA A 236 36.30 13.24 21.89
C ALA A 236 37.40 14.03 21.15
N CYS A 237 37.74 15.20 21.68
CA CYS A 237 38.89 16.01 21.31
C CYS A 237 39.98 15.85 22.38
N SER A 238 41.06 15.17 22.03
CA SER A 238 42.22 15.05 22.91
C SER A 238 43.04 16.33 22.86
N VAL A 239 43.11 17.05 23.99
CA VAL A 239 44.08 18.13 24.20
C VAL A 239 45.16 17.64 25.19
N PRO A 240 46.35 18.22 25.22
CA PRO A 240 47.36 17.84 26.20
C PRO A 240 46.86 18.05 27.63
N ASN A 241 46.99 17.01 28.45
CA ASN A 241 46.53 16.93 29.85
C ASN A 241 45.01 16.98 30.09
N ASP A 242 44.16 16.99 29.05
CA ASP A 242 42.70 17.04 29.22
C ASP A 242 41.97 16.42 28.01
N THR A 243 40.72 16.02 28.17
CA THR A 243 39.89 15.53 27.05
C THR A 243 38.59 16.30 27.03
N TRP A 244 38.35 17.00 25.94
CA TRP A 244 37.11 17.72 25.72
C TRP A 244 36.16 16.83 24.92
N TYR A 245 34.91 16.79 25.33
CA TYR A 245 33.86 16.03 24.70
C TYR A 245 32.95 17.01 23.98
N PHE A 246 32.82 16.80 22.67
CA PHE A 246 31.94 17.56 21.81
C PHE A 246 30.68 16.74 21.57
N GLU A 247 29.57 17.15 22.16
CA GLU A 247 28.28 16.55 21.92
C GLU A 247 27.53 17.36 20.85
N ILE A 248 26.93 16.66 19.88
CA ILE A 248 26.18 17.29 18.79
C ILE A 248 24.88 16.53 18.51
N ILE A 249 23.81 17.28 18.22
CA ILE A 249 22.52 16.71 17.81
C ILE A 249 21.79 17.67 16.84
N PRO A 250 21.10 17.17 15.79
CA PRO A 250 20.25 18.02 14.96
C PRO A 250 19.12 18.66 15.76
N LYS A 251 18.77 19.92 15.48
CA LYS A 251 17.62 20.62 16.12
C LYS A 251 16.29 19.87 15.91
N ALA A 252 16.16 19.16 14.80
CA ALA A 252 14.99 18.33 14.49
C ALA A 252 14.99 16.94 15.21
N GLY A 253 16.07 16.60 15.91
CA GLY A 253 16.32 15.25 16.45
C GLY A 253 16.82 14.26 15.40
N TRP A 254 17.33 13.10 15.86
CA TRP A 254 17.80 12.02 14.97
C TRP A 254 16.67 11.31 14.23
N PHE A 255 15.47 11.32 14.83
CA PHE A 255 14.30 10.62 14.33
C PHE A 255 13.04 11.40 14.67
N SER A 256 12.18 11.59 13.67
CA SER A 256 10.85 12.15 13.87
C SER A 256 9.81 11.03 13.84
N ASP A 257 8.97 10.94 14.88
CA ASP A 257 7.85 9.99 14.92
C ASP A 257 6.91 10.15 13.71
N GLN A 258 6.84 11.36 13.14
CA GLN A 258 6.08 11.64 11.93
C GLN A 258 6.60 10.83 10.74
N GLN A 259 7.92 10.63 10.62
CA GLN A 259 8.53 9.89 9.53
C GLN A 259 8.15 8.40 9.58
N LEU A 260 8.07 7.79 10.77
CA LEU A 260 7.60 6.41 10.93
C LEU A 260 6.17 6.23 10.41
N SER A 261 5.29 7.17 10.79
CA SER A 261 3.88 7.12 10.43
C SER A 261 3.70 7.26 8.90
N LEU A 262 4.51 8.10 8.27
CA LEU A 262 4.53 8.31 6.83
C LEU A 262 5.01 7.06 6.08
N ASP A 263 6.07 6.40 6.55
CA ASP A 263 6.58 5.17 5.94
C ASP A 263 5.52 4.05 5.97
N ILE A 264 4.83 3.89 7.11
CA ILE A 264 3.73 2.92 7.25
C ILE A 264 2.59 3.26 6.28
N ALA A 265 2.22 4.54 6.16
CA ALA A 265 1.17 4.98 5.24
C ALA A 265 1.53 4.69 3.77
N ILE A 266 2.77 4.99 3.35
CA ILE A 266 3.24 4.70 1.98
C ILE A 266 3.26 3.19 1.72
N ALA A 267 3.79 2.39 2.65
CA ALA A 267 3.79 0.94 2.52
C ALA A 267 2.35 0.39 2.40
N ALA A 268 1.41 0.92 3.18
CA ALA A 268 0.00 0.53 3.13
C ALA A 268 -0.63 0.87 1.77
N ILE A 269 -0.33 2.04 1.19
CA ILE A 269 -0.80 2.43 -0.15
C ILE A 269 -0.24 1.49 -1.22
N ILE A 270 1.06 1.19 -1.19
CA ILE A 270 1.70 0.25 -2.12
C ILE A 270 1.04 -1.14 -2.02
N GLY A 271 0.85 -1.63 -0.79
CA GLY A 271 0.21 -2.91 -0.54
C GLY A 271 -1.23 -2.94 -1.06
N MET A 272 -2.01 -1.89 -0.79
CA MET A 272 -3.41 -1.78 -1.26
C MET A 272 -3.49 -1.75 -2.78
N MET A 273 -2.62 -0.99 -3.45
CA MET A 273 -2.55 -0.95 -4.93
C MET A 273 -2.21 -2.33 -5.51
N ALA A 274 -1.24 -3.04 -4.95
CA ALA A 274 -0.86 -4.38 -5.41
C ALA A 274 -1.99 -5.41 -5.21
N ALA A 275 -2.66 -5.36 -4.05
CA ALA A 275 -3.80 -6.22 -3.76
C ALA A 275 -4.99 -5.95 -4.68
N TYR A 276 -5.30 -4.67 -4.95
CA TYR A 276 -6.33 -4.27 -5.89
C TYR A 276 -6.02 -4.76 -7.31
N ALA A 277 -4.78 -4.58 -7.78
CA ALA A 277 -4.35 -5.08 -9.08
C ALA A 277 -4.48 -6.61 -9.18
N CYS A 278 -4.09 -7.35 -8.13
CA CYS A 278 -4.27 -8.80 -8.06
C CYS A 278 -5.75 -9.20 -8.13
N TRP A 279 -6.60 -8.52 -7.34
CA TRP A 279 -8.04 -8.76 -7.33
C TRP A 279 -8.69 -8.51 -8.69
N GLU A 280 -8.34 -7.41 -9.36
CA GLU A 280 -8.88 -7.05 -10.68
C GLU A 280 -8.49 -8.07 -11.75
N LEU A 281 -7.23 -8.52 -11.76
CA LEU A 281 -6.77 -9.57 -12.68
C LEU A 281 -7.51 -10.90 -12.46
N MET A 282 -7.71 -11.30 -11.21
CA MET A 282 -8.48 -12.51 -10.89
C MET A 282 -9.95 -12.37 -11.33
N ASN A 283 -10.54 -11.18 -11.13
CA ASN A 283 -11.91 -10.93 -11.48
C ASN A 283 -12.15 -10.98 -12.99
N ARG A 284 -11.19 -10.47 -13.79
CA ARG A 284 -11.20 -10.59 -15.26
C ARG A 284 -11.13 -12.05 -15.70
N HIS A 285 -10.15 -12.79 -15.20
CA HIS A 285 -9.98 -14.20 -15.56
C HIS A 285 -11.24 -15.04 -15.26
N ARG A 286 -11.91 -14.75 -14.16
CA ARG A 286 -13.18 -15.41 -13.80
C ARG A 286 -14.31 -15.08 -14.77
N LYS A 287 -14.43 -13.82 -15.20
CA LYS A 287 -15.42 -13.42 -16.21
C LYS A 287 -15.17 -14.14 -17.53
N ASP A 288 -13.91 -14.24 -17.94
CA ASP A 288 -13.52 -14.93 -19.17
C ASP A 288 -13.91 -16.41 -19.13
N LEU A 289 -13.62 -17.11 -18.02
CA LEU A 289 -14.02 -18.51 -17.82
C LEU A 289 -15.55 -18.71 -17.82
N GLN A 290 -16.30 -17.76 -17.24
CA GLN A 290 -17.77 -17.82 -17.26
C GLN A 290 -18.33 -17.58 -18.66
N HIS A 291 -17.75 -16.65 -19.42
CA HIS A 291 -18.13 -16.40 -20.80
C HIS A 291 -17.82 -17.61 -21.69
N GLU A 292 -16.65 -18.23 -21.54
CA GLU A 292 -16.27 -19.44 -22.27
C GLU A 292 -17.24 -20.60 -21.99
N ALA A 293 -17.54 -20.88 -20.71
CA ALA A 293 -18.49 -21.93 -20.35
C ALA A 293 -19.91 -21.66 -20.86
N ALA A 294 -20.36 -20.40 -20.87
CA ALA A 294 -21.67 -20.02 -21.41
C ALA A 294 -21.73 -20.20 -22.94
N LEU A 295 -20.65 -19.83 -23.65
CA LEU A 295 -20.52 -20.02 -25.10
C LEU A 295 -20.49 -21.52 -25.45
N GLU A 296 -19.74 -22.33 -24.71
CA GLU A 296 -19.66 -23.78 -24.92
C GLU A 296 -21.04 -24.43 -24.72
N LYS A 297 -21.75 -24.07 -23.65
CA LYS A 297 -23.11 -24.56 -23.40
C LYS A 297 -24.08 -24.19 -24.53
N SER A 298 -24.07 -22.93 -24.97
CA SER A 298 -24.92 -22.48 -26.08
C SER A 298 -24.58 -23.20 -27.39
N ALA A 299 -23.30 -23.41 -27.67
CA ALA A 299 -22.86 -24.17 -28.84
C ALA A 299 -23.31 -25.63 -28.78
N GLN A 300 -23.28 -26.26 -27.60
CA GLN A 300 -23.74 -27.62 -27.39
C GLN A 300 -25.27 -27.74 -27.59
N GLU A 301 -26.06 -26.81 -27.06
CA GLU A 301 -27.51 -26.76 -27.27
C GLU A 301 -27.87 -26.59 -28.75
N ALA A 302 -27.16 -25.69 -29.47
CA ALA A 302 -27.35 -25.49 -30.90
C ALA A 302 -26.99 -26.75 -31.72
N ARG A 303 -25.88 -27.43 -31.37
CA ARG A 303 -25.48 -28.69 -32.02
C ARG A 303 -26.52 -29.79 -31.79
N ALA A 304 -27.00 -29.96 -30.56
CA ALA A 304 -28.02 -30.95 -30.22
C ALA A 304 -29.33 -30.70 -30.98
N ALA A 305 -29.77 -29.44 -31.07
CA ALA A 305 -30.96 -29.07 -31.85
C ALA A 305 -30.79 -29.37 -33.35
N ASN A 306 -29.61 -29.07 -33.93
CA ASN A 306 -29.33 -29.33 -35.33
C ASN A 306 -29.26 -30.84 -35.64
N GLU A 307 -28.67 -31.62 -34.74
CA GLU A 307 -28.63 -33.07 -34.84
C GLU A 307 -30.04 -33.68 -34.76
N ALA A 308 -30.87 -33.23 -33.82
CA ALA A 308 -32.26 -33.65 -33.71
C ALA A 308 -33.06 -33.32 -34.98
N LYS A 309 -32.88 -32.13 -35.54
CA LYS A 309 -33.49 -31.72 -36.81
C LYS A 309 -33.05 -32.61 -37.97
N THR A 310 -31.76 -32.93 -38.05
CA THR A 310 -31.21 -33.81 -39.09
C THR A 310 -31.80 -35.22 -38.98
N ARG A 311 -31.85 -35.78 -37.75
CA ARG A 311 -32.48 -37.08 -37.49
C ARG A 311 -33.96 -37.10 -37.86
N PHE A 312 -34.70 -36.06 -37.50
CA PHE A 312 -36.11 -35.92 -37.86
C PHE A 312 -36.31 -35.94 -39.38
N LEU A 313 -35.57 -35.12 -40.12
CA LEU A 313 -35.68 -35.05 -41.58
C LEU A 313 -35.31 -36.38 -42.27
N PHE A 314 -34.28 -37.07 -41.75
CA PHE A 314 -33.89 -38.38 -42.25
C PHE A 314 -35.00 -39.42 -42.04
N ASN A 315 -35.55 -39.51 -40.82
CA ASN A 315 -36.63 -40.45 -40.50
C ASN A 315 -37.89 -40.16 -41.34
N MET A 316 -38.29 -38.89 -41.47
CA MET A 316 -39.45 -38.52 -42.30
C MET A 316 -39.24 -38.88 -43.77
N SER A 317 -38.04 -38.70 -44.31
CA SER A 317 -37.72 -39.08 -45.69
C SER A 317 -37.85 -40.59 -45.91
N HIS A 318 -37.44 -41.39 -44.93
CA HIS A 318 -37.59 -42.85 -44.97
C HIS A 318 -39.07 -43.26 -44.93
N ASP A 319 -39.82 -42.69 -43.99
CA ASP A 319 -41.22 -43.07 -43.75
C ASP A 319 -42.15 -42.63 -44.88
N ILE A 320 -41.82 -41.56 -45.61
CA ILE A 320 -42.52 -41.15 -46.84
C ILE A 320 -42.22 -42.10 -48.00
N ARG A 321 -40.97 -42.57 -48.13
CA ARG A 321 -40.55 -43.41 -49.26
C ARG A 321 -41.26 -44.76 -49.26
N THR A 322 -41.47 -45.36 -48.10
CA THR A 322 -42.08 -46.71 -47.97
C THR A 322 -43.50 -46.80 -48.59
N PRO A 323 -44.49 -45.99 -48.20
CA PRO A 323 -45.82 -46.02 -48.81
C PRO A 323 -45.80 -45.51 -50.26
N MET A 324 -44.94 -44.55 -50.60
CA MET A 324 -44.78 -44.08 -51.97
C MET A 324 -44.33 -45.21 -52.91
N ASN A 325 -43.31 -45.98 -52.50
CA ASN A 325 -42.83 -47.12 -53.26
C ASN A 325 -43.88 -48.23 -53.34
N ALA A 326 -44.68 -48.44 -52.29
CA ALA A 326 -45.81 -49.37 -52.32
C ALA A 326 -46.88 -48.94 -53.35
N ILE A 327 -47.24 -47.66 -53.40
CA ILE A 327 -48.19 -47.12 -54.40
C ILE A 327 -47.66 -47.34 -55.81
N ILE A 328 -46.39 -46.99 -56.08
CA ILE A 328 -45.77 -47.16 -57.39
C ILE A 328 -45.74 -48.65 -57.77
N GLY A 329 -45.23 -49.51 -56.88
CA GLY A 329 -45.10 -50.95 -57.14
C GLY A 329 -46.44 -51.65 -57.36
N PHE A 330 -47.47 -51.36 -56.56
CA PHE A 330 -48.80 -51.92 -56.77
C PHE A 330 -49.49 -51.35 -58.02
N SER A 331 -49.19 -50.10 -58.41
CA SER A 331 -49.70 -49.54 -59.67
C SER A 331 -49.11 -50.25 -60.88
N GLU A 332 -47.80 -50.52 -60.88
CA GLU A 332 -47.12 -51.30 -61.93
C GLU A 332 -47.64 -52.75 -62.00
N LEU A 333 -47.90 -53.38 -60.85
CA LEU A 333 -48.49 -54.73 -60.79
C LEU A 333 -49.94 -54.74 -61.28
N LEU A 334 -50.71 -53.69 -60.98
CA LEU A 334 -52.08 -53.54 -61.44
C LEU A 334 -52.16 -53.40 -62.97
N GLU A 335 -51.21 -52.68 -63.58
CA GLU A 335 -51.10 -52.58 -65.04
C GLU A 335 -50.81 -53.95 -65.70
N LYS A 336 -49.95 -54.77 -65.07
CA LYS A 336 -49.56 -56.09 -65.58
C LYS A 336 -50.64 -57.17 -65.43
N HIS A 337 -51.57 -57.02 -64.48
CA HIS A 337 -52.58 -58.03 -64.14
C HIS A 337 -54.02 -57.50 -64.34
N ILE A 338 -54.23 -56.60 -65.30
CA ILE A 338 -55.49 -55.89 -65.49
C ILE A 338 -56.70 -56.81 -65.77
N ASP A 339 -56.46 -57.98 -66.34
CA ASP A 339 -57.49 -58.97 -66.65
C ASP A 339 -57.84 -59.90 -65.45
N GLU A 340 -57.05 -59.85 -64.37
CA GLU A 340 -57.23 -60.66 -63.16
C GLU A 340 -58.01 -59.87 -62.09
N LYS A 341 -59.34 -59.87 -62.17
CA LYS A 341 -60.25 -59.05 -61.33
C LYS A 341 -59.93 -59.09 -59.82
N ASP A 342 -59.65 -60.27 -59.26
CA ASP A 342 -59.38 -60.41 -57.82
C ASP A 342 -58.05 -59.76 -57.41
N ARG A 343 -57.02 -59.82 -58.26
CA ARG A 343 -55.73 -59.14 -58.03
C ARG A 343 -55.83 -57.64 -58.21
N VAL A 344 -56.60 -57.19 -59.20
CA VAL A 344 -56.87 -55.76 -59.40
C VAL A 344 -57.52 -55.14 -58.17
N LEU A 345 -58.49 -55.82 -57.55
CA LEU A 345 -59.13 -55.35 -56.32
C LEU A 345 -58.14 -55.28 -55.14
N ASP A 346 -57.33 -56.30 -54.91
CA ASP A 346 -56.30 -56.33 -53.85
C ASP A 346 -55.23 -55.23 -54.05
N TYR A 347 -54.72 -55.04 -55.27
CA TYR A 347 -53.76 -53.98 -55.56
C TYR A 347 -54.37 -52.59 -55.40
N THR A 348 -55.61 -52.39 -55.85
CA THR A 348 -56.32 -51.12 -55.68
C THR A 348 -56.53 -50.80 -54.20
N GLU A 349 -56.85 -51.80 -53.37
CA GLU A 349 -56.98 -51.64 -51.91
C GLU A 349 -55.65 -51.29 -51.25
N LYS A 350 -54.55 -51.95 -51.63
CA LYS A 350 -53.20 -51.66 -51.13
C LYS A 350 -52.69 -50.28 -51.53
N ILE A 351 -52.98 -49.83 -52.77
CA ILE A 351 -52.69 -48.47 -53.24
C ILE A 351 -53.50 -47.46 -52.41
N ARG A 352 -54.80 -47.71 -52.20
CA ARG A 352 -55.67 -46.82 -51.43
C ARG A 352 -55.21 -46.70 -49.98
N SER A 353 -54.88 -47.81 -49.33
CA SER A 353 -54.38 -47.84 -47.95
C SER A 353 -53.03 -47.12 -47.83
N SER A 354 -52.09 -47.38 -48.75
CA SER A 354 -50.78 -46.72 -48.78
C SER A 354 -50.89 -45.21 -49.04
N SER A 355 -51.83 -44.79 -49.89
CA SER A 355 -52.10 -43.37 -50.18
C SER A 355 -52.72 -42.66 -48.97
N ALA A 356 -53.65 -43.31 -48.27
CA ALA A 356 -54.24 -42.78 -47.04
C ALA A 356 -53.19 -42.64 -45.92
N PHE A 357 -52.30 -43.64 -45.77
CA PHE A 357 -51.20 -43.58 -44.82
C PHE A 357 -50.20 -42.48 -45.17
N LEU A 358 -49.79 -42.34 -46.44
CA LEU A 358 -48.89 -41.27 -46.87
C LEU A 358 -49.49 -39.88 -46.64
N LEU A 359 -50.77 -39.69 -46.92
CA LEU A 359 -51.46 -38.42 -46.67
C LEU A 359 -51.51 -38.10 -45.16
N SER A 360 -51.75 -39.10 -44.31
CA SER A 360 -51.69 -38.95 -42.86
C SER A 360 -50.29 -38.52 -42.39
N LEU A 361 -49.23 -39.15 -42.93
CA LEU A 361 -47.85 -38.81 -42.60
C LEU A 361 -47.47 -37.38 -43.03
N ILE A 362 -47.91 -36.94 -44.21
CA ILE A 362 -47.71 -35.55 -44.68
C ILE A 362 -48.41 -34.56 -43.74
N ASN A 363 -49.65 -34.86 -43.36
CA ASN A 363 -50.39 -34.01 -42.43
C ASN A 363 -49.70 -33.94 -41.07
N TYR A 364 -49.17 -35.05 -40.55
CA TYR A 364 -48.40 -35.07 -39.31
C TYR A 364 -47.15 -34.16 -39.38
N VAL A 365 -46.40 -34.21 -40.49
CA VAL A 365 -45.23 -33.33 -40.69
C VAL A 365 -45.63 -31.85 -40.74
N LEU A 366 -46.74 -31.54 -41.43
CA LEU A 366 -47.25 -30.17 -41.52
C LEU A 366 -47.76 -29.65 -40.17
N GLU A 367 -48.40 -30.50 -39.36
CA GLU A 367 -48.81 -30.17 -38.01
C GLU A 367 -47.60 -29.92 -37.11
N MET A 368 -46.57 -30.76 -37.17
CA MET A 368 -45.33 -30.54 -36.43
C MET A 368 -44.64 -29.22 -36.82
N ALA A 369 -44.60 -28.88 -38.12
CA ALA A 369 -44.05 -27.62 -38.59
C ALA A 369 -44.89 -26.39 -38.16
N ARG A 370 -46.22 -26.53 -38.04
CA ARG A 370 -47.10 -25.50 -37.48
C ARG A 370 -46.84 -25.28 -35.98
N ILE A 371 -46.57 -26.36 -35.24
CA ILE A 371 -46.19 -26.31 -33.82
C ILE A 371 -44.82 -25.63 -33.67
N GLU A 372 -43.81 -26.03 -34.43
CA GLU A 372 -42.45 -25.47 -34.37
C GLU A 372 -42.41 -23.98 -34.75
N SER A 373 -43.22 -23.56 -35.72
CA SER A 373 -43.34 -22.15 -36.11
C SER A 373 -44.21 -21.31 -35.17
N GLY A 374 -44.76 -21.90 -34.10
CA GLY A 374 -45.63 -21.23 -33.13
C GLY A 374 -46.99 -20.80 -33.68
N LYS A 375 -47.42 -21.37 -34.81
CA LYS A 375 -48.70 -21.06 -35.50
C LYS A 375 -49.81 -22.05 -35.16
N ALA A 376 -49.56 -23.02 -34.30
CA ALA A 376 -50.58 -23.94 -33.81
C ALA A 376 -51.60 -23.18 -32.96
N VAL A 377 -52.87 -23.24 -33.37
CA VAL A 377 -53.99 -22.65 -32.63
C VAL A 377 -54.73 -23.81 -31.96
N LEU A 378 -54.69 -23.86 -30.63
CA LEU A 378 -55.51 -24.78 -29.86
C LEU A 378 -56.95 -24.25 -29.87
N LYS A 379 -57.89 -25.05 -30.39
CA LYS A 379 -59.31 -24.78 -30.23
C LYS A 379 -59.75 -25.34 -28.88
N GLU A 380 -60.15 -24.47 -27.98
CA GLU A 380 -60.80 -24.84 -26.74
C GLU A 380 -62.30 -24.96 -26.99
N GLU A 381 -62.84 -26.18 -26.97
CA GLU A 381 -64.28 -26.44 -27.04
C GLU A 381 -64.74 -27.05 -25.70
N THR A 382 -65.86 -26.57 -25.16
CA THR A 382 -66.45 -27.11 -23.93
C THR A 382 -67.31 -28.33 -24.27
N GLY A 383 -66.77 -29.53 -24.04
CA GLY A 383 -67.49 -30.81 -24.14
C GLY A 383 -67.95 -31.34 -22.78
N ASP A 384 -69.00 -32.14 -22.76
CA ASP A 384 -69.44 -32.88 -21.56
C ASP A 384 -68.49 -34.05 -21.29
N LEU A 385 -67.66 -33.90 -20.26
CA LEU A 385 -66.68 -34.91 -19.82
C LEU A 385 -67.31 -36.28 -19.50
N CYS A 386 -68.61 -36.34 -19.21
CA CYS A 386 -69.32 -37.60 -18.98
C CYS A 386 -69.66 -38.35 -20.28
N ALA A 387 -69.84 -37.65 -21.41
CA ALA A 387 -70.06 -38.28 -22.71
C ALA A 387 -68.74 -38.77 -23.35
N ASP A 388 -67.62 -38.10 -23.06
CA ASP A 388 -66.29 -38.41 -23.61
C ASP A 388 -65.45 -39.36 -22.73
N ALA A 389 -66.01 -39.86 -21.62
CA ALA A 389 -65.34 -40.80 -20.72
C ALA A 389 -64.88 -42.08 -21.43
N ASP A 390 -65.62 -42.52 -22.46
CA ASP A 390 -65.25 -43.65 -23.32
C ASP A 390 -64.04 -43.37 -24.22
N ALA A 391 -63.83 -42.11 -24.63
CA ALA A 391 -62.66 -41.72 -25.43
C ALA A 391 -61.39 -41.65 -24.55
N LEU A 392 -61.52 -41.14 -23.32
CA LEU A 392 -60.45 -41.14 -22.31
C LEU A 392 -60.07 -42.56 -21.85
N GLY A 393 -61.04 -43.48 -21.78
CA GLY A 393 -60.80 -44.90 -21.51
C GLY A 393 -59.95 -45.58 -22.59
N ARG A 394 -60.15 -45.23 -23.87
CA ARG A 394 -59.36 -45.77 -25.00
C ARG A 394 -57.94 -45.21 -25.07
N LEU A 395 -57.75 -43.93 -24.75
CA LEU A 395 -56.42 -43.32 -24.62
C LEU A 395 -55.57 -44.00 -23.53
N ARG A 396 -56.21 -44.44 -22.46
CA ARG A 396 -55.56 -45.21 -21.38
C ARG A 396 -55.19 -46.64 -21.79
N ALA A 397 -55.89 -47.22 -22.76
CA ALA A 397 -55.61 -48.56 -23.28
C ALA A 397 -54.50 -48.59 -24.34
N LEU A 398 -54.28 -47.48 -25.06
CA LEU A 398 -53.22 -47.35 -26.07
C LEU A 398 -51.82 -47.03 -25.49
N CYS A 399 -51.74 -46.77 -24.18
CA CYS A 399 -50.48 -46.66 -23.44
C CYS A 399 -50.35 -47.87 -22.51
N PRO A 400 -49.84 -49.04 -22.98
CA PRO A 400 -49.32 -50.02 -22.06
C PRO A 400 -48.20 -49.33 -21.27
N ALA A 401 -48.30 -49.39 -19.95
CA ALA A 401 -47.33 -48.82 -19.03
C ALA A 401 -45.97 -49.48 -19.19
N GLU A 402 -45.22 -49.07 -20.22
CA GLU A 402 -43.78 -49.26 -20.30
C GLU A 402 -43.14 -47.92 -19.94
N LYS A 403 -42.19 -47.96 -19.00
CA LYS A 403 -41.54 -46.79 -18.40
C LYS A 403 -40.89 -45.91 -19.46
N ALA A 404 -41.64 -44.96 -20.00
CA ALA A 404 -41.08 -43.78 -20.64
C ALA A 404 -40.93 -42.71 -19.55
N ASP A 405 -39.70 -42.49 -19.08
CA ASP A 405 -39.35 -41.33 -18.27
C ASP A 405 -39.55 -40.06 -19.12
N LEU A 406 -40.79 -39.56 -19.16
CA LEU A 406 -41.10 -38.26 -19.70
C LEU A 406 -40.63 -37.21 -18.67
N HIS A 407 -39.37 -36.80 -18.77
CA HIS A 407 -38.85 -35.66 -18.03
C HIS A 407 -39.49 -34.37 -18.56
N LEU A 408 -40.68 -34.06 -18.05
CA LEU A 408 -41.26 -32.71 -18.14
C LEU A 408 -40.44 -31.80 -17.20
N PRO A 409 -39.74 -30.78 -17.71
CA PRO A 409 -39.09 -29.82 -16.82
C PRO A 409 -40.19 -28.98 -16.16
N TYR A 410 -40.08 -28.86 -14.85
CA TYR A 410 -41.02 -28.24 -13.88
C TYR A 410 -42.06 -29.21 -13.28
N GLY A 411 -41.83 -29.51 -11.99
CA GLY A 411 -42.55 -30.50 -11.21
C GLY A 411 -44.00 -30.14 -10.93
N TYR A 412 -44.90 -30.69 -11.73
CA TYR A 412 -46.32 -30.77 -11.44
C TYR A 412 -46.71 -32.25 -11.32
N ARG A 413 -47.06 -32.70 -10.12
CA ARG A 413 -47.76 -33.97 -9.90
C ARG A 413 -49.26 -33.71 -10.07
N THR A 414 -49.84 -34.18 -11.14
CA THR A 414 -51.31 -34.35 -11.24
C THR A 414 -51.66 -35.77 -10.81
N SER A 415 -52.25 -35.93 -9.62
CA SER A 415 -52.93 -37.16 -9.24
C SER A 415 -54.38 -37.10 -9.70
N LEU A 416 -54.74 -37.87 -10.72
CA LEU A 416 -56.13 -38.15 -11.06
C LEU A 416 -56.67 -39.20 -10.06
N TYR A 417 -57.41 -38.76 -9.05
CA TYR A 417 -58.23 -39.65 -8.24
C TYR A 417 -59.57 -39.86 -8.97
N CYS A 418 -59.90 -41.12 -9.25
CA CYS A 418 -61.21 -41.54 -9.71
C CYS A 418 -61.74 -42.50 -8.65
N GLU A 419 -62.59 -42.02 -7.75
CA GLU A 419 -63.26 -42.88 -6.77
C GLU A 419 -64.37 -43.65 -7.46
N ARG A 420 -64.37 -44.98 -7.31
CA ARG A 420 -65.50 -45.83 -7.72
C ARG A 420 -66.67 -45.60 -6.77
N PRO A 421 -67.92 -45.53 -7.25
CA PRO A 421 -69.07 -45.41 -6.36
C PRO A 421 -69.34 -46.75 -5.66
N HIS A 422 -69.40 -46.72 -4.33
CA HIS A 422 -70.03 -47.77 -3.54
C HIS A 422 -71.55 -47.53 -3.53
N GLN A 423 -72.30 -48.58 -3.91
CA GLN A 423 -73.76 -48.61 -3.86
C GLN A 423 -74.25 -48.57 -2.40
N SER A 424 -75.01 -47.54 -2.05
CA SER A 424 -76.18 -47.67 -1.16
C SER A 424 -77.11 -46.46 -1.27
N ALA A 425 -78.29 -46.74 -1.81
CA ALA A 425 -79.61 -46.14 -1.56
C ALA A 425 -79.75 -44.62 -1.33
N GLY A 426 -80.50 -44.00 -2.27
CA GLY A 426 -81.55 -43.01 -1.96
C GLY A 426 -81.09 -41.62 -1.56
N ASP A 427 -80.92 -40.73 -2.55
CA ASP A 427 -81.63 -39.45 -2.66
C ASP A 427 -80.92 -38.51 -3.65
N LEU A 428 -81.71 -37.60 -4.24
CA LEU A 428 -81.39 -36.67 -5.31
C LEU A 428 -79.97 -36.06 -5.26
N VAL A 429 -79.18 -36.26 -6.32
CA VAL A 429 -77.92 -35.55 -6.53
C VAL A 429 -78.19 -34.27 -7.31
N GLU A 430 -78.31 -33.16 -6.59
CA GLU A 430 -78.09 -31.83 -7.15
C GLU A 430 -76.63 -31.70 -7.58
N CYS A 431 -76.41 -31.48 -8.88
CA CYS A 431 -75.09 -31.25 -9.45
C CYS A 431 -74.66 -29.80 -9.13
N HIS A 432 -74.04 -29.59 -7.97
CA HIS A 432 -73.44 -28.31 -7.62
C HIS A 432 -72.18 -28.08 -8.48
N GLN A 433 -72.30 -27.11 -9.39
CA GLN A 433 -71.28 -26.64 -10.31
C GLN A 433 -70.06 -26.07 -9.56
N GLN A 434 -69.07 -26.92 -9.26
CA GLN A 434 -67.80 -26.50 -8.65
C GLN A 434 -66.85 -26.01 -9.76
N ARG A 435 -66.75 -24.69 -9.90
CA ARG A 435 -65.74 -24.01 -10.73
C ARG A 435 -64.33 -24.38 -10.25
N HIS A 436 -63.62 -25.23 -10.98
CA HIS A 436 -62.17 -25.33 -10.86
C HIS A 436 -61.51 -24.30 -11.79
N GLN A 437 -61.14 -23.15 -11.25
CA GLN A 437 -60.23 -22.20 -11.89
C GLN A 437 -58.81 -22.76 -11.87
N VAL A 438 -58.26 -23.09 -13.03
CA VAL A 438 -56.83 -23.38 -13.20
C VAL A 438 -56.09 -22.04 -13.27
N TYR A 439 -55.48 -21.62 -12.14
CA TYR A 439 -54.61 -20.44 -12.11
C TYR A 439 -53.19 -20.79 -12.57
N ALA A 440 -52.78 -20.22 -13.70
CA ALA A 440 -51.37 -20.09 -14.07
C ALA A 440 -50.71 -19.00 -13.22
N ARG A 441 -49.95 -19.38 -12.17
CA ARG A 441 -49.14 -18.43 -11.40
C ARG A 441 -47.69 -18.43 -11.91
N GLY A 442 -47.39 -17.51 -12.83
CA GLY A 442 -46.02 -17.06 -13.05
C GLY A 442 -45.52 -16.31 -11.80
N ARG A 443 -44.37 -16.70 -11.25
CA ARG A 443 -43.65 -15.91 -10.25
C ARG A 443 -42.64 -15.01 -10.96
N THR A 444 -42.99 -13.74 -11.09
CA THR A 444 -42.02 -12.63 -11.08
C THR A 444 -41.57 -12.42 -9.63
N TYR A 445 -40.26 -12.34 -9.42
CA TYR A 445 -39.69 -11.92 -8.13
C TYR A 445 -39.77 -10.40 -8.02
N CYS A 446 -40.42 -9.89 -6.98
CA CYS A 446 -40.17 -8.57 -6.41
C CYS A 446 -40.09 -8.76 -4.90
N GLY A 447 -38.91 -8.46 -4.33
CA GLY A 447 -38.68 -8.50 -2.89
C GLY A 447 -39.35 -7.33 -2.20
N VAL A 448 -40.00 -7.60 -1.07
CA VAL A 448 -40.43 -6.58 -0.12
C VAL A 448 -39.34 -6.47 0.94
N GLY A 449 -38.62 -5.36 0.92
CA GLY A 449 -37.92 -4.83 2.08
C GLY A 449 -38.92 -4.09 2.96
N GLU A 450 -38.78 -4.26 4.26
CA GLU A 450 -39.59 -3.64 5.31
C GLU A 450 -39.58 -2.11 5.19
N GLY A 451 -40.76 -1.49 5.30
CA GLY A 451 -40.93 -0.04 5.30
C GLY A 451 -42.32 0.31 5.78
N THR A 452 -42.39 0.75 7.03
CA THR A 452 -43.58 1.11 7.79
C THR A 452 -44.38 2.27 7.21
N ALA A 453 -45.70 2.12 7.27
CA ALA A 453 -46.73 3.10 7.64
C ALA A 453 -46.84 4.45 6.90
N GLY A 454 -48.06 4.73 6.42
CA GLY A 454 -48.53 6.09 6.13
C GLY A 454 -49.73 6.08 5.19
N GLY A 455 -50.92 6.40 5.69
CA GLY A 455 -52.18 6.29 4.96
C GLY A 455 -52.45 7.42 3.98
N GLY A 456 -53.54 7.29 3.23
CA GLY A 456 -54.03 8.31 2.31
C GLY A 456 -54.95 7.73 1.27
N ALA A 457 -56.19 8.21 1.22
CA ALA A 457 -57.31 7.67 0.47
C ALA A 457 -57.45 8.22 -0.96
N GLU A 458 -58.35 7.57 -1.71
CA GLU A 458 -59.16 8.05 -2.85
C GLU A 458 -58.61 8.03 -4.30
N ASP A 459 -59.20 7.10 -5.06
CA ASP A 459 -59.84 7.17 -6.40
C ASP A 459 -59.16 7.85 -7.61
N GLY A 460 -58.89 7.03 -8.65
CA GLY A 460 -58.65 7.47 -10.03
C GLY A 460 -58.03 6.38 -10.92
N PRO A 461 -58.39 6.27 -12.23
CA PRO A 461 -58.28 5.03 -13.01
C PRO A 461 -56.87 4.68 -13.50
N LEU A 462 -56.52 3.39 -13.49
CA LEU A 462 -55.26 2.86 -14.03
C LEU A 462 -55.33 2.74 -15.56
N TYR A 463 -54.52 3.53 -16.27
CA TYR A 463 -54.26 3.37 -17.71
C TYR A 463 -53.29 2.20 -17.95
N LEU A 464 -53.73 1.18 -18.70
CA LEU A 464 -52.88 0.11 -19.22
C LEU A 464 -52.18 0.58 -20.51
N TYR A 465 -50.88 0.88 -20.43
CA TYR A 465 -50.05 1.10 -21.62
C TYR A 465 -49.70 -0.23 -22.29
N ARG A 466 -50.24 -0.45 -23.50
CA ARG A 466 -49.94 -1.61 -24.36
C ARG A 466 -48.76 -1.27 -25.27
N SER A 467 -47.59 -1.84 -24.98
CA SER A 467 -46.43 -1.80 -25.88
C SER A 467 -46.72 -2.64 -27.13
N GLY A 468 -47.10 -1.98 -28.23
CA GLY A 468 -47.27 -2.58 -29.54
C GLY A 468 -46.02 -2.41 -30.39
N ARG A 469 -45.43 -3.53 -30.83
CA ARG A 469 -44.48 -3.55 -31.96
C ARG A 469 -45.23 -3.22 -33.25
N ARG A 470 -44.74 -2.27 -34.04
CA ARG A 470 -45.00 -2.19 -35.50
C ARG A 470 -43.68 -2.29 -36.26
N HIS A 471 -43.69 -3.18 -37.26
CA HIS A 471 -42.76 -3.18 -38.39
C HIS A 471 -43.06 -2.04 -39.36
N ARG A 472 -42.04 -1.37 -39.93
CA ARG A 472 -41.63 -1.39 -41.37
C ARG A 472 -40.88 -0.13 -41.84
N HIS A 473 -39.87 -0.40 -42.68
CA HIS A 473 -39.32 0.33 -43.84
C HIS A 473 -38.62 1.71 -43.72
N GLU A 474 -37.30 1.64 -43.96
CA GLU A 474 -36.53 2.24 -45.09
C GLU A 474 -36.54 3.74 -45.44
N ARG A 475 -35.31 4.17 -45.83
CA ARG A 475 -34.84 5.43 -46.45
C ARG A 475 -34.65 6.57 -45.43
N GLY A 476 -33.49 7.19 -45.26
CA GLY A 476 -32.40 7.50 -46.18
C GLY A 476 -32.30 9.02 -46.29
N VAL A 477 -31.07 9.57 -46.25
CA VAL A 477 -30.64 10.90 -46.72
C VAL A 477 -30.50 12.05 -45.68
N SER A 478 -29.22 12.38 -45.44
CA SER A 478 -28.55 13.71 -45.25
C SER A 478 -28.79 14.65 -44.05
N ALA A 479 -27.65 15.20 -43.58
CA ALA A 479 -27.43 16.30 -42.64
C ALA A 479 -27.99 17.68 -43.06
N PRO A 480 -28.02 18.68 -42.15
CA PRO A 480 -27.01 19.76 -42.17
C PRO A 480 -26.55 20.21 -40.75
N TYR A 481 -25.26 20.49 -40.52
CA TYR A 481 -24.61 21.82 -40.55
C TYR A 481 -25.19 22.87 -39.59
N LEU A 482 -24.42 23.26 -38.55
CA LEU A 482 -24.44 24.62 -37.98
C LEU A 482 -23.03 25.01 -37.47
N ARG A 483 -22.52 26.09 -38.04
CA ARG A 483 -21.30 26.85 -37.70
C ARG A 483 -21.50 27.67 -36.42
N GLY A 484 -20.44 27.84 -35.65
CA GLY A 484 -20.23 28.98 -34.75
C GLY A 484 -18.79 29.49 -34.90
N VAL A 485 -18.65 30.75 -35.32
CA VAL A 485 -17.42 31.53 -35.60
C VAL A 485 -17.26 32.50 -34.40
N HIS A 486 -16.13 32.47 -33.66
CA HIS A 486 -14.99 33.42 -33.66
C HIS A 486 -15.35 34.90 -33.41
N PRO A 487 -14.48 35.72 -32.77
CA PRO A 487 -13.03 35.85 -32.99
C PRO A 487 -12.14 35.03 -32.07
#